data_AF-A0A3M3S043-F1
#
_entry.id   AF-A0A3M3S043-F1
#
_cell.length_a   1.000
_cell.length_b   1.000
_cell.length_c   1.000
_cell.angle_alpha   90.00
_cell.angle_beta   90.00
_cell.angle_gamma   90.00
#
_symmetry.space_group_name_H-M   'P 1'
#
loop_
_entity.id
_entity.type
_entity.pdbx_description
1 polymer ?
#
loop_
_entity_poly.entity_id
_entity_poly.type
_entity_poly.pdbx_seq_one_letter_code
_entity_poly.pdbx_strand_id
1 'polypeptide(L)'
;MNSKSLIACMTLLGCFSAVTLPAHAAETPDPKIAKSKDNVHELELGSRVPEKYRRSDLEVKDWKSKGLEEPAKESEWVKINDKYVRFQKVNGNIMDIVPVKK
;
A
#
# COMPACT_ATOMS: atom_id res chain seq x y z
N MET A 1 11.54 24.37 -65.26
CA MET A 1 12.91 24.83 -65.54
C MET A 1 13.73 24.69 -64.27
N ASN A 2 14.86 24.03 -64.44
CA ASN A 2 15.92 23.57 -63.55
C ASN A 2 16.89 24.69 -63.10
N SER A 3 17.30 24.66 -61.82
CA SER A 3 18.67 24.92 -61.29
C SER A 3 18.61 25.00 -59.75
N LYS A 4 19.15 24.05 -59.00
CA LYS A 4 20.55 23.86 -58.55
C LYS A 4 21.09 24.98 -57.65
N SER A 5 21.18 24.70 -56.35
CA SER A 5 22.27 25.17 -55.50
C SER A 5 22.54 24.18 -54.38
N LEU A 6 23.73 23.57 -54.43
CA LEU A 6 24.33 22.77 -53.37
C LEU A 6 25.09 23.73 -52.47
N ILE A 7 24.71 23.81 -51.20
CA ILE A 7 25.51 24.46 -50.17
C ILE A 7 26.04 23.37 -49.26
N ALA A 8 27.35 23.14 -49.40
CA ALA A 8 28.16 22.34 -48.50
C ALA A 8 28.29 23.09 -47.17
N CYS A 9 27.74 22.56 -46.08
CA CYS A 9 28.10 22.99 -44.73
C CYS A 9 29.08 21.98 -44.14
N MET A 10 30.32 22.45 -44.10
CA MET A 10 31.49 21.85 -43.49
C MET A 10 31.34 21.83 -41.96
N THR A 11 31.69 20.68 -41.39
CA THR A 11 31.67 20.30 -39.97
C THR A 11 32.40 21.26 -39.03
N LEU A 12 31.87 21.50 -37.83
CA LEU A 12 32.70 21.84 -36.66
C LEU A 12 32.25 21.12 -35.38
N LEU A 13 33.29 20.71 -34.65
CA LEU A 13 33.35 19.83 -33.50
C LEU A 13 32.57 20.32 -32.29
N GLY A 14 32.06 19.35 -31.52
CA GLY A 14 31.77 19.50 -30.11
C GLY A 14 32.03 18.19 -29.38
N CYS A 15 33.27 17.98 -28.91
CA CYS A 15 33.58 16.91 -27.95
C CYS A 15 32.82 17.20 -26.65
N PHE A 16 31.77 16.43 -26.36
CA PHE A 16 31.12 16.42 -25.05
C PHE A 16 32.02 15.64 -24.08
N SER A 17 32.82 16.36 -23.29
CA SER A 17 33.47 15.78 -22.12
C SER A 17 32.39 15.44 -21.09
N ALA A 18 32.18 14.15 -20.83
CA ALA A 18 31.32 13.68 -19.76
C ALA A 18 31.90 14.16 -18.41
N VAL A 19 31.22 15.09 -17.75
CA VAL A 19 31.51 15.42 -16.35
C VAL A 19 30.90 14.31 -15.51
N THR A 20 31.75 13.43 -14.99
CA THR A 20 31.36 12.42 -14.00
C THR A 20 30.96 13.15 -12.72
N LEU A 21 29.66 13.24 -12.42
CA LEU A 21 29.19 13.69 -11.12
C LEU A 21 29.55 12.62 -10.08
N PRO A 22 30.23 12.94 -8.98
CA PRO A 22 30.30 12.02 -7.85
C PRO A 22 28.89 11.89 -7.29
N ALA A 23 28.32 10.69 -7.40
CA ALA A 23 27.10 10.30 -6.73
C ALA A 23 27.32 10.40 -5.21
N HIS A 24 26.94 11.52 -4.63
CA HIS A 24 26.72 11.61 -3.20
C HIS A 24 25.34 10.99 -2.95
N ALA A 25 25.31 9.67 -2.74
CA ALA A 25 24.19 9.06 -2.06
C ALA A 25 24.19 9.64 -0.65
N ALA A 26 23.42 10.72 -0.45
CA ALA A 26 23.11 11.19 0.88
C ALA A 26 22.50 10.00 1.62
N GLU A 27 23.21 9.49 2.62
CA GLU A 27 22.69 8.52 3.57
C GLU A 27 21.50 9.20 4.26
N THR A 28 20.31 9.06 3.66
CA THR A 28 19.06 9.36 4.33
C THR A 28 19.04 8.46 5.56
N PRO A 29 19.02 9.01 6.78
CA PRO A 29 18.87 8.19 7.98
C PRO A 29 17.63 7.32 7.77
N ASP A 30 17.80 5.99 7.84
CA ASP A 30 16.68 5.06 7.80
C ASP A 30 15.60 5.59 8.75
N PRO A 31 14.37 5.87 8.26
CA PRO A 31 13.32 6.39 9.12
C PRO A 31 13.10 5.35 10.22
N LYS A 32 13.56 5.68 11.43
CA LYS A 32 13.39 4.86 12.62
C LYS A 32 11.90 4.82 12.91
N ILE A 33 11.21 3.82 12.34
CA ILE A 33 9.76 3.64 12.50
C ILE A 33 9.49 3.49 13.99
N ALA A 34 9.00 4.57 14.59
CA ALA A 34 8.54 4.58 15.96
C ALA A 34 7.35 3.62 16.01
N LYS A 35 7.59 2.45 16.61
CA LYS A 35 6.56 1.47 16.88
C LYS A 35 5.53 2.09 17.83
N SER A 36 4.46 2.67 17.30
CA SER A 36 3.34 3.24 18.05
C SER A 36 2.83 2.21 19.06
N LYS A 37 2.49 2.61 20.30
CA LYS A 37 2.07 1.67 21.36
C LYS A 37 0.87 0.78 20.97
N ASP A 38 0.21 1.12 19.86
CA ASP A 38 -0.87 0.36 19.24
C ASP A 38 -0.47 -0.33 17.91
N ASN A 39 0.75 -0.89 17.78
CA ASN A 39 1.23 -1.61 16.56
C ASN A 39 0.42 -2.86 16.15
N VAL A 40 -0.90 -2.79 16.14
CA VAL A 40 -1.65 -3.44 15.06
C VAL A 40 -1.05 -2.86 13.79
N HIS A 41 -0.26 -3.67 13.08
CA HIS A 41 0.20 -3.31 11.74
C HIS A 41 -1.03 -2.82 10.96
N GLU A 42 -0.82 -1.84 10.08
CA GLU A 42 -1.90 -1.26 9.30
C GLU A 42 -2.79 -2.38 8.72
N LEU A 43 -4.09 -2.26 8.94
CA LEU A 43 -5.04 -3.28 8.52
C LEU A 43 -5.16 -3.21 7.01
N GLU A 44 -4.70 -4.26 6.33
CA GLU A 44 -4.64 -4.33 4.88
C GLU A 44 -5.42 -5.54 4.36
N LEU A 45 -6.04 -5.41 3.19
CA LEU A 45 -6.70 -6.52 2.51
C LEU A 45 -5.67 -7.59 2.11
N GLY A 46 -6.01 -8.86 2.31
CA GLY A 46 -5.12 -10.00 2.04
C GLY A 46 -4.10 -10.27 3.15
N SER A 47 -3.80 -9.29 4.00
CA SER A 47 -2.96 -9.47 5.19
C SER A 47 -3.69 -10.25 6.29
N ARG A 48 -2.94 -10.77 7.26
CA ARG A 48 -3.52 -11.56 8.36
C ARG A 48 -4.00 -10.65 9.49
N VAL A 49 -5.22 -10.88 9.95
CA VAL A 49 -5.77 -10.21 11.13
C VAL A 49 -4.93 -10.57 12.38
N PRO A 50 -4.65 -9.61 13.29
CA PRO A 50 -3.86 -9.90 14.48
C PRO A 50 -4.51 -10.97 15.36
N GLU A 51 -3.68 -11.88 15.89
CA GLU A 51 -4.11 -13.07 16.64
C GLU A 51 -5.13 -12.76 17.75
N LYS A 52 -4.88 -11.68 18.51
CA LYS A 52 -5.73 -11.22 19.60
C LYS A 52 -7.19 -10.98 19.22
N TYR A 53 -7.48 -10.74 17.93
CA TYR A 53 -8.82 -10.50 17.41
C TYR A 53 -9.49 -11.75 16.83
N ARG A 54 -8.78 -12.89 16.67
CA ARG A 54 -9.37 -14.15 16.16
C ARG A 54 -10.05 -14.98 17.25
N ARG A 55 -10.75 -14.30 18.16
CA ARG A 55 -11.48 -14.96 19.24
C ARG A 55 -12.97 -14.84 18.99
N SER A 56 -13.70 -15.94 19.19
CA SER A 56 -15.15 -16.00 18.95
C SER A 56 -15.97 -15.07 19.85
N ASP A 57 -15.43 -14.61 20.98
CA ASP A 57 -16.09 -13.62 21.85
C ASP A 57 -16.01 -12.18 21.32
N LEU A 58 -15.14 -11.91 20.34
CA LEU A 58 -15.00 -10.62 19.68
C LEU A 58 -15.82 -10.52 18.38
N GLU A 59 -16.51 -11.60 18.01
CA GLU A 59 -17.34 -11.68 16.81
C GLU A 59 -18.48 -10.65 16.85
N VAL A 60 -18.60 -9.87 15.79
CA VAL A 60 -19.71 -8.94 15.54
C VAL A 60 -20.89 -9.73 14.99
N LYS A 61 -21.70 -10.26 15.91
CA LYS A 61 -22.90 -11.05 15.58
C LYS A 61 -24.05 -10.20 15.04
N ASP A 62 -24.10 -8.92 15.39
CA ASP A 62 -25.12 -7.96 14.97
C ASP A 62 -24.77 -7.26 13.64
N TRP A 63 -24.02 -7.92 12.77
CA TRP A 63 -23.52 -7.40 11.48
C TRP A 63 -24.60 -6.73 10.64
N LYS A 64 -25.81 -7.29 10.60
CA LYS A 64 -26.95 -6.76 9.84
C LYS A 64 -27.36 -5.38 10.32
N SER A 65 -27.34 -5.15 11.63
CA SER A 65 -27.64 -3.83 12.22
C SER A 65 -26.56 -2.79 11.93
N LYS A 66 -25.33 -3.24 11.65
CA LYS A 66 -24.18 -2.39 11.31
C LYS A 66 -24.09 -2.10 9.81
N GLY A 67 -24.97 -2.68 9.00
CA GLY A 67 -24.93 -2.55 7.53
C GLY A 67 -23.71 -3.22 6.90
N LEU A 68 -23.18 -4.26 7.56
CA LEU A 68 -22.10 -5.08 7.04
C LEU A 68 -22.67 -6.18 6.14
N GLU A 69 -21.85 -6.66 5.23
CA GLU A 69 -22.20 -7.85 4.44
C GLU A 69 -22.36 -9.08 5.33
N GLU A 70 -23.24 -10.00 4.92
CA GLU A 70 -23.35 -11.30 5.57
C GLU A 70 -22.00 -12.01 5.54
N PRO A 71 -21.49 -12.50 6.69
CA PRO A 71 -20.27 -13.28 6.71
C PRO A 71 -20.49 -14.62 5.99
N ALA A 72 -19.51 -15.04 5.20
CA ALA A 72 -19.50 -16.37 4.62
C ALA A 72 -19.31 -17.41 5.73
N LYS A 73 -19.62 -18.68 5.45
CA LYS A 73 -19.53 -19.79 6.42
C LYS A 73 -18.20 -19.83 7.19
N GLU A 74 -17.09 -19.57 6.50
CA GLU A 74 -15.73 -19.59 7.05
C GLU A 74 -15.16 -18.17 7.24
N SER A 75 -16.01 -17.15 7.41
CA SER A 75 -15.57 -15.79 7.76
C SER A 75 -16.37 -15.20 8.90
N GLU A 76 -15.79 -14.19 9.55
CA GLU A 76 -16.45 -13.43 10.61
C GLU A 76 -15.99 -11.98 10.61
N TRP A 77 -16.83 -11.14 11.21
CA TRP A 77 -16.55 -9.73 11.44
C TRP A 77 -16.02 -9.53 12.86
N VAL A 78 -15.00 -8.70 13.00
CA VAL A 78 -14.54 -8.19 14.30
C VAL A 78 -14.38 -6.68 14.24
N LYS A 79 -14.54 -6.02 15.38
CA LYS A 79 -14.25 -4.58 15.48
C LYS A 79 -12.82 -4.38 15.96
N ILE A 80 -12.02 -3.70 15.15
CA ILE A 80 -10.66 -3.28 15.48
C ILE A 80 -10.61 -1.76 15.39
N ASN A 81 -10.46 -1.10 16.52
CA ASN A 81 -10.51 0.35 16.63
C ASN A 81 -11.83 0.93 16.05
N ASP A 82 -11.71 1.77 15.03
CA ASP A 82 -12.79 2.45 14.30
C ASP A 82 -13.20 1.69 13.02
N LYS A 83 -12.84 0.42 12.88
CA LYS A 83 -13.10 -0.40 11.69
C LYS A 83 -13.74 -1.73 12.06
N TYR A 84 -14.66 -2.18 11.20
CA TYR A 84 -15.08 -3.57 11.11
C TYR A 84 -14.19 -4.28 10.11
N VAL A 85 -13.66 -5.45 10.47
CA VAL A 85 -12.74 -6.24 9.66
C VAL A 85 -13.34 -7.61 9.46
N ARG A 86 -13.60 -8.01 8.21
CA ARG A 86 -14.01 -9.37 7.86
C ARG A 86 -12.77 -10.18 7.55
N PHE A 87 -12.63 -11.35 8.14
CA PHE A 87 -11.51 -12.24 7.85
C PHE A 87 -11.95 -13.70 7.78
N GLN A 88 -11.14 -14.53 7.13
CA GLN A 88 -11.38 -15.98 7.06
C GLN A 88 -10.98 -16.65 8.38
N LYS A 89 -11.88 -17.44 8.98
CA LYS A 89 -11.64 -18.10 10.28
C LYS A 89 -10.42 -19.04 10.24
N VAL A 90 -10.18 -19.69 9.10
CA VAL A 90 -9.11 -20.69 8.92
C VAL A 90 -7.71 -20.07 8.89
N ASN A 91 -7.48 -19.06 8.05
CA ASN A 91 -6.15 -18.49 7.81
C ASN A 91 -6.02 -17.01 8.25
N GLY A 92 -7.06 -16.43 8.84
CA GLY A 92 -7.03 -15.05 9.33
C GLY A 92 -6.91 -14.00 8.22
N ASN A 93 -7.01 -14.33 6.93
CA ASN A 93 -6.85 -13.36 5.87
C ASN A 93 -7.99 -12.36 5.89
N ILE A 94 -7.64 -11.08 5.91
CA ILE A 94 -8.57 -9.97 5.85
C ILE A 94 -9.17 -9.92 4.44
N MET A 95 -10.49 -9.97 4.37
CA MET A 95 -11.28 -9.95 3.14
C MET A 95 -11.97 -8.62 2.91
N ASP A 96 -12.26 -7.88 3.98
CA ASP A 96 -12.96 -6.60 3.89
C ASP A 96 -12.67 -5.73 5.13
N ILE A 97 -12.68 -4.42 4.94
CA ILE A 97 -12.47 -3.40 5.97
C ILE A 97 -13.50 -2.29 5.76
N VAL A 98 -14.39 -2.13 6.73
CA VAL A 98 -15.46 -1.12 6.69
C VAL A 98 -15.29 -0.15 7.86
N PRO A 99 -15.23 1.17 7.64
CA PRO A 99 -15.17 2.13 8.74
C PRO A 99 -16.46 2.10 9.57
N VAL A 100 -16.33 2.24 10.88
CA VAL A 100 -17.47 2.40 11.79
C VAL A 100 -18.06 3.78 11.57
N LYS A 101 -19.34 3.84 11.19
CA LYS A 101 -20.08 5.11 11.09
C LYS A 101 -20.18 5.75 12.49
N LYS A 102 -19.83 7.04 12.59
CA LYS A 102 -19.96 7.85 13.81
C LYS A 102 -21.40 8.31 14.01
#